data_AF-A0A7S4K694-F1
#
_entry.id   AF-A0A7S4K694-F1
#
_cell.length_a   1.000
_cell.length_b   1.000
_cell.length_c   1.000
_cell.angle_alpha   90.00
_cell.angle_beta   90.00
_cell.angle_gamma   90.00
#
_symmetry.space_group_name_H-M   'P 1'
#
loop_
_entity.id
_entity.type
_entity.pdbx_description
1 polymer ?
#
loop_
_entity_poly.entity_id
_entity_poly.type
_entity_poly.pdbx_seq_one_letter_code
_entity_poly.pdbx_strand_id
1 'polypeptide(L)'
;HNRLDEVQQQCLKTLKYHFDFEKFQKIIQNGPCFKTTNIPHSNQSDNNLWVVVSVRNAVDDLLLFLLYHSFLGVEHFLVFDEQSTDGTKDSLKGLIKSGLITYEKVPRKSQMVSYGRALKRGRER
;
A
#
# COMPACT_ATOMS: atom_id res chain seq x y z
N HIS A 1 -2.67 28.38 7.51
CA HIS A 1 -2.67 27.24 8.46
C HIS A 1 -3.62 26.22 7.88
N ASN A 2 -3.07 25.12 7.35
CA ASN A 2 -3.80 24.23 6.45
C ASN A 2 -4.49 23.13 7.28
N ARG A 3 -5.82 23.12 7.27
CA ARG A 3 -6.65 22.16 8.02
C ARG A 3 -6.35 20.69 7.68
N LEU A 4 -5.81 20.46 6.49
CA LEU A 4 -5.31 19.16 6.02
C LEU A 4 -4.08 18.68 6.81
N ASP A 5 -3.19 19.59 7.19
CA ASP A 5 -1.98 19.26 7.95
C ASP A 5 -2.35 18.81 9.36
N GLU A 6 -3.34 19.45 10.00
CA GLU A 6 -3.82 19.06 11.34
C GLU A 6 -4.48 17.68 11.34
N VAL A 7 -5.30 17.37 10.33
CA VAL A 7 -5.93 16.04 10.20
C VAL A 7 -4.88 14.98 9.92
N GLN A 8 -3.92 15.24 9.03
CA GLN A 8 -2.82 14.31 8.77
C GLN A 8 -1.97 14.07 10.03
N GLN A 9 -1.63 15.12 10.76
CA GLN A 9 -0.88 15.00 12.02
C GLN A 9 -1.68 14.25 13.07
N GLN A 10 -2.99 14.47 13.18
CA GLN A 10 -3.85 13.75 14.12
C GLN A 10 -3.98 12.28 13.75
N CYS A 11 -4.14 11.94 12.46
CA CYS A 11 -4.12 10.58 11.96
C CYS A 11 -2.76 9.92 12.22
N LEU A 12 -1.65 10.57 11.87
CA LEU A 12 -0.29 10.09 12.13
C LEU A 12 -0.03 9.87 13.62
N LYS A 13 -0.54 10.76 14.49
CA LYS A 13 -0.38 10.66 15.94
C LYS A 13 -1.22 9.51 16.50
N THR A 14 -2.46 9.37 16.05
CA THR A 14 -3.37 8.28 16.44
C THR A 14 -2.85 6.93 15.95
N LEU A 15 -2.37 6.87 14.71
CA LEU A 15 -1.72 5.70 14.14
C LEU A 15 -0.43 5.43 14.90
N LYS A 16 0.53 6.34 15.05
CA LYS A 16 1.77 6.07 15.81
C LYS A 16 1.53 5.65 17.28
N TYR A 17 0.48 6.13 17.94
CA TYR A 17 0.16 5.74 19.34
C TYR A 17 -0.60 4.42 19.46
N HIS A 18 -1.35 3.99 18.45
CA HIS A 18 -2.13 2.75 18.48
C HIS A 18 -1.63 1.66 17.53
N PHE A 19 -0.71 2.03 16.66
CA PHE A 19 -0.13 1.19 15.63
C PHE A 19 1.25 0.74 16.08
N ASP A 20 1.23 -0.38 16.77
CA ASP A 20 2.43 -1.16 17.03
C ASP A 20 2.90 -1.76 15.69
N PHE A 21 3.95 -1.17 15.13
CA PHE A 21 4.53 -1.58 13.85
C PHE A 21 5.01 -3.03 13.88
N GLU A 22 5.54 -3.50 15.01
CA GLU A 22 5.92 -4.91 15.17
C GLU A 22 4.69 -5.82 15.21
N LYS A 23 3.61 -5.38 15.87
CA LYS A 23 2.34 -6.11 15.86
C LYS A 23 1.73 -6.16 14.47
N PHE A 24 1.79 -5.09 13.69
CA PHE A 24 1.36 -5.10 12.30
C PHE A 24 2.21 -6.02 11.43
N GLN A 25 3.54 -5.96 11.56
CA GLN A 25 4.43 -6.90 10.88
C GLN A 25 4.10 -8.35 11.27
N LYS A 26 3.79 -8.63 12.54
CA LYS A 26 3.33 -9.95 13.00
C LYS A 26 1.96 -10.33 12.44
N ILE A 27 1.02 -9.39 12.28
CA ILE A 27 -0.29 -9.63 11.64
C ILE A 27 -0.12 -9.93 10.14
N ILE A 28 0.78 -9.24 9.45
CA ILE A 28 1.08 -9.49 8.03
C ILE A 28 1.84 -10.81 7.84
N GLN A 29 2.75 -11.16 8.75
CA GLN A 29 3.58 -12.36 8.65
C GLN A 29 2.90 -13.64 9.15
N ASN A 30 2.05 -13.54 10.17
CA ASN A 30 1.42 -14.68 10.86
C ASN A 30 -0.11 -14.62 10.89
N GLY A 31 -0.72 -13.49 10.52
CA GLY A 31 -2.16 -13.40 10.42
C GLY A 31 -2.68 -14.25 9.25
N PRO A 32 -3.94 -14.70 9.31
CA PRO A 32 -4.56 -15.29 8.13
C PRO A 32 -4.39 -14.27 7.01
N CYS A 33 -3.76 -14.70 5.90
CA CYS A 33 -3.76 -13.99 4.62
C CYS A 33 -5.09 -13.25 4.52
N PHE A 34 -5.09 -11.91 4.41
CA PHE A 34 -6.26 -11.02 4.57
C PHE A 34 -7.44 -11.51 3.71
N LYS A 35 -8.12 -12.54 4.19
CA LYS A 35 -9.41 -13.00 3.71
C LYS A 35 -10.33 -12.07 4.44
N THR A 36 -10.66 -11.00 3.73
CA THR A 36 -11.84 -10.16 3.92
C THR A 36 -12.66 -10.66 5.09
N THR A 37 -12.58 -9.96 6.22
CA THR A 37 -13.61 -10.07 7.26
C THR A 37 -14.95 -10.04 6.54
N ASN A 38 -15.82 -11.02 6.82
CA ASN A 38 -17.15 -11.19 6.23
C ASN A 38 -18.01 -9.92 6.39
N ILE A 39 -17.71 -8.88 5.61
CA ILE A 39 -18.64 -7.84 5.25
C ILE A 39 -19.60 -8.57 4.30
N PRO A 40 -20.92 -8.61 4.60
CA PRO A 40 -21.85 -9.31 3.76
C PRO A 40 -21.83 -8.68 2.37
N HIS A 41 -21.10 -9.34 1.46
CA HIS A 41 -21.04 -9.00 0.06
C HIS A 41 -22.36 -9.41 -0.57
N SER A 42 -23.33 -8.50 -0.50
CA SER A 42 -24.54 -8.60 -1.31
C SER A 42 -24.11 -8.58 -2.79
N ASN A 43 -24.19 -9.74 -3.45
CA ASN A 43 -24.05 -9.92 -4.91
C ASN A 43 -22.91 -9.09 -5.55
N GLN A 44 -21.66 -9.39 -5.17
CA GLN A 44 -20.52 -8.61 -5.63
C GLN A 44 -20.06 -9.05 -7.02
N SER A 45 -20.16 -8.16 -7.99
CA SER A 45 -19.32 -8.17 -9.19
C SER A 45 -17.84 -8.32 -8.80
N ASP A 46 -17.05 -9.07 -9.58
CA ASP A 46 -15.59 -9.28 -9.49
C ASP A 46 -14.75 -7.98 -9.62
N ASN A 47 -15.13 -6.92 -8.93
CA ASN A 47 -14.51 -5.61 -9.03
C ASN A 47 -13.36 -5.50 -8.03
N ASN A 48 -12.22 -6.09 -8.37
CA ASN A 48 -11.00 -5.99 -7.59
C ASN A 48 -10.44 -4.55 -7.64
N LEU A 49 -10.32 -3.88 -6.49
CA LEU A 49 -9.75 -2.53 -6.42
C LEU A 49 -8.24 -2.58 -6.21
N TRP A 50 -7.48 -2.05 -7.19
CA TRP A 50 -6.04 -1.92 -7.10
C TRP A 50 -5.63 -0.46 -7.03
N VAL A 51 -4.53 -0.21 -6.32
CA VAL A 51 -3.93 1.12 -6.22
C VAL A 51 -2.54 1.11 -6.83
N VAL A 52 -2.25 2.15 -7.60
CA VAL A 52 -0.93 2.40 -8.20
C VAL A 52 -0.29 3.56 -7.46
N VAL A 53 0.92 3.33 -6.95
CA VAL A 53 1.70 4.34 -6.23
C VAL A 53 3.07 4.46 -6.86
N SER A 54 3.51 5.69 -7.08
CA SER A 54 4.91 6.00 -7.34
C SER A 54 5.49 6.64 -6.08
N VAL A 55 6.66 6.18 -5.66
CA VAL A 55 7.27 6.55 -4.38
C VAL A 55 8.76 6.78 -4.52
N ARG A 56 9.30 7.67 -3.68
CA ARG A 56 10.73 7.85 -3.52
C ARG A 56 11.07 8.36 -2.11
N ASN A 57 11.94 7.64 -1.41
CA ASN A 57 12.47 8.05 -0.10
C ASN A 57 11.37 8.47 0.91
N ALA A 58 10.27 7.73 0.96
CA ALA A 58 9.09 8.05 1.76
C ALA A 58 8.52 6.80 2.43
N VAL A 59 9.40 5.94 2.97
CA VAL A 59 9.04 4.63 3.51
C VAL A 59 7.93 4.69 4.57
N ASP A 60 7.97 5.64 5.50
CA ASP A 60 6.99 5.76 6.58
C ASP A 60 5.60 6.12 6.05
N ASP A 61 5.54 7.12 5.16
CA ASP A 61 4.29 7.56 4.54
C ASP A 61 3.69 6.46 3.65
N LEU A 62 4.55 5.73 2.91
CA LEU A 62 4.14 4.62 2.09
C LEU A 62 3.52 3.50 2.92
N LEU A 63 4.17 3.10 4.02
CA LEU A 63 3.66 2.04 4.89
C LEU A 63 2.30 2.42 5.48
N LEU A 64 2.15 3.67 5.91
CA LEU A 64 0.87 4.16 6.40
C LEU A 64 -0.20 4.18 5.30
N PHE A 65 0.16 4.64 4.11
CA PHE A 65 -0.74 4.68 2.97
C PHE A 65 -1.24 3.26 2.63
N LEU A 66 -0.34 2.28 2.54
CA LEU A 66 -0.68 0.89 2.22
C LEU A 66 -1.63 0.29 3.26
N LEU A 67 -1.34 0.51 4.54
CA LEU A 67 -2.18 0.07 5.64
C LEU A 67 -3.59 0.66 5.55
N TYR A 68 -3.68 1.99 5.50
CA TYR A 68 -4.96 2.69 5.51
C TYR A 68 -5.85 2.21 4.37
N HIS A 69 -5.29 2.09 3.16
CA HIS A 69 -6.05 1.66 1.99
C HIS A 69 -6.39 0.17 2.01
N SER A 70 -5.55 -0.69 2.61
CA SER A 70 -5.92 -2.10 2.81
C SER A 70 -7.15 -2.24 3.71
N PHE A 71 -7.31 -1.38 4.73
CA PHE A 71 -8.51 -1.36 5.57
C PHE A 71 -9.76 -0.88 4.83
N LEU A 72 -9.60 -0.09 3.76
CA LEU A 72 -10.71 0.36 2.92
C LEU A 72 -11.12 -0.66 1.85
N GLY A 73 -10.49 -1.84 1.81
CA GLY A 73 -10.80 -2.89 0.85
C GLY A 73 -9.98 -2.84 -0.44
N VAL A 74 -8.85 -2.13 -0.47
CA VAL A 74 -7.88 -2.27 -1.56
C VAL A 74 -7.22 -3.65 -1.47
N GLU A 75 -7.26 -4.40 -2.57
CA GLU A 75 -6.82 -5.79 -2.61
C GLU A 75 -5.38 -5.94 -3.10
N HIS A 76 -4.87 -4.99 -3.87
CA HIS A 76 -3.54 -5.06 -4.45
C HIS A 76 -2.91 -3.69 -4.68
N PHE A 77 -1.59 -3.58 -4.45
CA PHE A 77 -0.83 -2.36 -4.71
C PHE A 77 0.27 -2.60 -5.75
N LEU A 78 0.34 -1.71 -6.74
CA LEU A 78 1.46 -1.60 -7.66
C LEU A 78 2.36 -0.44 -7.21
N VAL A 79 3.49 -0.76 -6.60
CA VAL A 79 4.45 0.22 -6.08
C VAL A 79 5.61 0.38 -7.07
N PHE A 80 5.70 1.56 -7.66
CA PHE A 80 6.79 1.98 -8.54
C PHE A 80 7.78 2.87 -7.75
N ASP A 81 8.93 2.30 -7.42
CA ASP A 81 10.00 2.98 -6.69
C ASP A 81 10.93 3.75 -7.64
N GLU A 82 10.95 5.08 -7.54
CA GLU A 82 11.84 5.96 -8.31
C GLU A 82 13.25 6.05 -7.70
N GLN A 83 13.86 4.89 -7.48
CA GLN A 83 15.23 4.75 -6.99
C GLN A 83 15.44 5.23 -5.55
N SER A 84 14.61 4.75 -4.63
CA SER A 84 14.78 5.02 -3.20
C SER A 84 16.11 4.48 -2.67
N THR A 85 16.65 5.18 -1.69
CA THR A 85 17.92 4.92 -0.99
C THR A 85 17.73 4.78 0.52
N ASP A 86 16.50 4.85 1.01
CA ASP A 86 16.11 4.84 2.42
C ASP A 86 15.73 3.45 2.95
N GLY A 87 16.03 2.38 2.21
CA GLY A 87 15.64 1.03 2.58
C GLY A 87 14.17 0.68 2.28
N THR A 88 13.43 1.50 1.52
CA THR A 88 12.01 1.25 1.15
C THR A 88 11.75 -0.20 0.73
N LYS A 89 12.58 -0.79 -0.16
CA LYS A 89 12.37 -2.17 -0.63
C LYS A 89 12.42 -3.19 0.50
N ASP A 90 13.36 -3.03 1.43
CA ASP A 90 13.56 -3.98 2.53
C ASP A 90 12.39 -3.90 3.51
N SER A 91 11.90 -2.69 3.80
CA SER A 91 10.72 -2.47 4.63
C SER A 91 9.44 -3.09 4.04
N LEU A 92 9.36 -3.21 2.71
CA LEU A 92 8.22 -3.81 2.02
C LEU A 92 8.36 -5.31 1.75
N LYS A 93 9.50 -5.94 2.08
CA LYS A 93 9.81 -7.33 1.72
C LYS A 93 8.73 -8.33 2.15
N GLY A 94 8.15 -8.14 3.35
CA GLY A 94 7.06 -8.98 3.85
C GLY A 94 5.78 -8.86 3.01
N LEU A 95 5.43 -7.62 2.61
CA LEU A 95 4.23 -7.32 1.81
C LEU A 95 4.38 -7.74 0.35
N ILE A 96 5.62 -7.72 -0.17
CA ILE A 96 5.94 -8.30 -1.48
C ILE A 96 5.77 -9.83 -1.43
N LYS A 97 6.28 -10.48 -0.38
CA LYS A 97 6.17 -11.94 -0.22
C LYS A 97 4.72 -12.40 -0.03
N SER A 98 3.88 -11.62 0.63
CA SER A 98 2.45 -11.95 0.81
C SER A 98 1.63 -11.81 -0.48
N GLY A 99 2.16 -11.16 -1.52
CA GLY A 99 1.46 -10.88 -2.75
C GLY A 99 0.57 -9.64 -2.71
N LEU A 100 0.47 -8.94 -1.57
CA LEU A 100 -0.30 -7.70 -1.44
C LEU A 100 0.29 -6.57 -2.30
N ILE A 101 1.60 -6.59 -2.53
CA ILE A 101 2.32 -5.57 -3.30
C ILE A 101 3.10 -6.21 -4.44
N THR A 102 2.96 -5.64 -5.64
CA THR A 102 3.97 -5.75 -6.70
C THR A 102 4.90 -4.55 -6.63
N TYR A 103 6.18 -4.79 -6.38
CA TYR A 103 7.20 -3.76 -6.29
C TYR A 103 8.04 -3.72 -7.58
N GLU A 104 8.22 -2.53 -8.14
CA GLU A 104 9.02 -2.32 -9.34
C GLU A 104 9.90 -1.09 -9.20
N LYS A 105 11.21 -1.26 -9.38
CA LYS A 105 12.14 -0.13 -9.40
C LYS A 105 12.16 0.49 -10.80
N VAL A 106 11.94 1.80 -10.90
CA VAL A 106 11.87 2.54 -12.16
C VAL A 106 12.82 3.73 -12.18
N PRO A 107 13.23 4.23 -13.36
CA PRO A 107 13.94 5.50 -13.45
C PRO A 107 13.11 6.65 -12.89
N ARG A 108 13.76 7.74 -12.48
CA ARG A 108 13.06 8.94 -11.99
C ARG A 108 12.13 9.53 -13.06
N LYS A 109 11.04 10.18 -12.61
CA LYS A 109 10.08 10.87 -13.48
C LYS A 109 9.44 9.91 -14.49
N SER A 110 9.22 8.66 -14.11
CA SER A 110 8.66 7.62 -14.98
C SER A 110 7.16 7.42 -14.77
N GLN A 111 6.45 8.39 -14.19
CA GLN A 111 5.04 8.29 -13.82
C GLN A 111 4.14 7.81 -14.98
N MET A 112 4.33 8.34 -16.20
CA MET A 112 3.58 7.90 -17.38
C MET A 112 3.86 6.44 -17.75
N VAL A 113 5.10 5.99 -17.62
CA VAL A 113 5.49 4.59 -17.86
C VAL A 113 4.88 3.68 -16.79
N SER A 114 4.91 4.11 -15.52
CA SER A 114 4.30 3.43 -14.39
C SER A 114 2.80 3.22 -14.59
N TYR A 115 2.07 4.26 -15.00
CA TYR A 115 0.63 4.15 -15.28
C TYR A 115 0.32 3.28 -16.49
N GLY A 116 1.09 3.40 -17.58
CA GLY A 116 0.95 2.51 -18.74
C GLY A 116 1.14 1.03 -18.36
N ARG A 117 2.16 0.72 -17.55
CA ARG A 117 2.41 -0.63 -17.02
C ARG A 117 1.28 -1.11 -16.10
N ALA A 118 0.76 -0.24 -15.25
CA ALA A 118 -0.36 -0.58 -14.38
C ALA A 118 -1.65 -0.88 -15.16
N LEU A 119 -1.98 -0.05 -16.16
CA LEU A 119 -3.15 -0.27 -17.01
C LEU A 119 -3.06 -1.60 -17.78
N LYS A 120 -1.87 -1.94 -18.28
CA LYS A 120 -1.65 -3.23 -18.94
C LYS A 120 -1.94 -4.40 -17.98
N ARG A 121 -1.38 -4.36 -16.77
CA ARG A 121 -1.59 -5.42 -15.75
C ARG A 121 -3.04 -5.54 -15.30
N GLY A 122 -3.73 -4.42 -15.14
CA GLY A 122 -5.14 -4.41 -14.75
C GLY A 122 -6.08 -5.01 -15.81
N ARG A 123 -5.67 -5.06 -17.08
CA ARG A 123 -6.44 -5.68 -18.18
C ARG A 123 -6.17 -7.18 -18.36
N GLU A 124 -5.12 -7.70 -17.74
CA GLU A 124 -4.69 -9.11 -17.87
C GLU A 124 -5.24 -9.99 -16.73
N ARG A 125 -6.03 -9.44 -15.79
CA ARG A 125 -6.79 -10.18 -14.77
C ARG A 125 -8.26 -10.21 -15.11
#